data_AF-A0A918MMT3-F1
#
_entry.id   AF-A0A918MMT3-F1
#
_cell.length_a   1.000
_cell.length_b   1.000
_cell.length_c   1.000
_cell.angle_alpha   90.00
_cell.angle_beta   90.00
_cell.angle_gamma   90.00
#
_symmetry.space_group_name_H-M   'P 1'
#
loop_
_entity.id
_entity.type
_entity.pdbx_description
1 polymer ?
#
loop_
_entity_poly.entity_id
_entity_poly.type
_entity_poly.pdbx_seq_one_letter_code
_entity_poly.pdbx_strand_id
1 'polypeptide(L)' 'MRPTIEIDNISDVAAFIKDSRVSLSISQETLSVLSGVERSWISRLEMGRIDGMSLKTLDKLIKGLNSKLIIVPSPVLMDL' A
#
# COMPACT_ATOMS: atom_id res chain seq x y z
N MET A 1 17.36 9.40 -4.38
CA MET A 1 16.93 8.06 -4.82
C MET A 1 15.80 7.63 -3.90
N ARG A 2 14.63 7.22 -4.43
CA ARG A 2 13.62 6.59 -3.56
C ARG A 2 14.05 5.13 -3.37
N PRO A 3 14.16 4.62 -2.13
CA PRO A 3 14.48 3.21 -1.93
C PRO A 3 13.39 2.35 -2.59
N THR A 4 13.83 1.36 -3.37
CA THR A 4 12.94 0.28 -3.81
C THR A 4 12.76 -0.65 -2.62
N ILE A 5 11.52 -0.85 -2.19
CA ILE A 5 11.18 -1.82 -1.15
C ILE A 5 10.71 -3.07 -1.88
N GLU A 6 11.37 -4.20 -1.62
CA GLU A 6 10.87 -5.51 -2.05
C GLU A 6 9.64 -5.84 -1.20
N ILE A 7 8.55 -6.20 -1.89
CA ILE A 7 7.28 -6.59 -1.28
C ILE A 7 7.13 -8.09 -1.57
N ASP A 8 7.48 -8.92 -0.60
CA ASP A 8 7.42 -10.38 -0.72
C ASP A 8 6.06 -10.91 -0.31
N ASN A 9 5.39 -10.21 0.60
CA ASN A 9 4.11 -10.62 1.14
C ASN A 9 3.15 -9.44 1.37
N ILE A 10 1.90 -9.78 1.65
CA ILE A 10 0.82 -8.82 1.81
C ILE A 10 0.97 -7.93 3.06
N SER A 11 1.74 -8.37 4.07
CA SER A 11 2.06 -7.58 5.26
C SER A 11 3.04 -6.45 4.95
N ASP A 12 3.95 -6.66 4.00
CA ASP A 12 4.88 -5.63 3.52
C ASP A 12 4.10 -4.49 2.84
N VAL A 13 3.01 -4.82 2.14
CA VAL A 13 2.08 -3.82 1.59
C VAL A 13 1.44 -2.98 2.69
N ALA A 14 1.01 -3.60 3.79
CA ALA A 14 0.41 -2.88 4.91
C ALA A 14 1.41 -1.94 5.60
N ALA A 15 2.65 -2.41 5.81
CA ALA A 15 3.74 -1.60 6.32
C ALA A 15 4.04 -0.41 5.40
N PHE A 16 4.16 -0.66 4.09
CA PHE A 16 4.39 0.39 3.09
C PHE A 16 3.31 1.48 3.13
N ILE A 17 2.02 1.10 3.20
CA ILE A 17 0.91 2.06 3.27
C ILE A 17 1.01 2.91 4.53
N LYS A 18 1.28 2.30 5.68
CA LYS A 18 1.44 2.99 6.97
C LYS A 18 2.60 3.98 6.94
N ASP A 19 3.76 3.51 6.49
CA ASP A 19 4.99 4.30 6.48
C ASP A 19 4.88 5.47 5.49
N SER A 20 4.29 5.22 4.32
CA SER A 20 3.97 6.28 3.36
C SER A 20 3.05 7.33 3.97
N ARG A 21 1.96 6.91 4.65
CA ARG A 21 1.04 7.82 5.32
C ARG A 21 1.75 8.67 6.38
N VAL A 22 2.56 8.05 7.22
CA VAL A 22 3.33 8.74 8.27
C VAL A 22 4.35 9.70 7.68
N SER A 23 5.04 9.31 6.59
CA SER A 23 6.01 10.18 5.90
C SER A 23 5.37 11.43 5.30
N LEU A 24 4.10 11.32 4.87
CA LEU A 24 3.30 12.45 4.40
C LEU A 24 2.70 13.28 5.54
N SER A 25 2.92 12.89 6.80
CA SER A 25 2.37 13.54 7.99
C SER A 25 0.84 13.67 7.99
N ILE A 26 0.13 12.72 7.36
CA ILE A 26 -1.33 12.72 7.30
C ILE A 26 -1.94 11.70 8.27
N SER A 27 -3.14 11.99 8.77
CA SER A 27 -3.88 11.06 9.63
C SER A 27 -4.52 9.92 8.84
N GLN A 28 -4.96 8.86 9.54
CA GLN A 28 -5.78 7.80 8.91
C GLN A 28 -7.09 8.37 8.34
N GLU A 29 -7.66 9.40 8.99
CA GLU A 29 -8.87 10.09 8.51
C GLU A 29 -8.60 10.83 7.20
N THR A 30 -7.47 11.52 7.12
CA THR A 30 -7.04 12.20 5.90
C THR A 30 -6.84 11.21 4.75
N LEU A 31 -6.17 10.07 5.00
CA LEU A 31 -6.02 9.03 3.99
C LEU A 31 -7.38 8.43 3.58
N SER A 32 -8.30 8.27 4.52
CA SER A 32 -9.67 7.81 4.24
C SER A 32 -10.37 8.72 3.23
N VAL A 33 -10.34 10.04 3.47
CA VAL A 33 -10.89 11.05 2.56
C VAL A 33 -10.21 11.00 1.18
N LEU A 34 -8.89 10.92 1.14
CA LEU A 34 -8.13 10.95 -0.12
C LEU A 34 -8.28 9.66 -0.95
N SER A 35 -8.46 8.51 -0.30
CA SER A 35 -8.55 7.21 -0.96
C SER A 35 -9.99 6.75 -1.21
N GLY A 36 -10.96 7.31 -0.48
CA GLY A 36 -12.33 6.79 -0.43
C GLY A 36 -12.41 5.38 0.15
N VAL A 37 -11.53 5.06 1.11
CA VAL A 37 -11.50 3.81 1.87
C VAL A 37 -11.77 4.14 3.34
N GLU A 38 -12.71 3.42 3.95
CA GLU A 38 -13.11 3.63 5.33
C GLU A 38 -11.92 3.69 6.30
N ARG A 39 -11.89 4.71 7.17
CA ARG A 39 -10.83 4.87 8.19
C ARG A 39 -10.69 3.64 9.10
N SER A 40 -11.79 2.95 9.40
CA SER A 40 -11.78 1.70 10.17
C SER A 40 -11.07 0.56 9.42
N TRP A 41 -11.15 0.54 8.09
CA TRP A 41 -10.45 -0.42 7.24
C TRP A 41 -8.94 -0.11 7.23
N ILE A 42 -8.56 1.16 7.11
CA ILE A 42 -7.15 1.61 7.22
C ILE A 42 -6.57 1.22 8.59
N SER A 43 -7.30 1.47 9.67
CA SER A 43 -6.87 1.07 11.02
C SER A 43 -6.62 -0.44 11.12
N ARG A 44 -7.52 -1.27 10.59
CA ARG A 44 -7.34 -2.74 10.56
C ARG A 44 -6.09 -3.13 9.77
N LEU A 45 -5.89 -2.54 8.58
CA LEU A 45 -4.71 -2.77 7.77
C LEU A 45 -3.42 -2.44 8.55
N GLU A 46 -3.36 -1.28 9.23
CA GLU A 46 -2.16 -0.86 9.99
C GLU A 46 -1.89 -1.70 11.25
N MET A 47 -2.88 -2.48 11.70
CA MET A 47 -2.74 -3.50 12.74
C MET A 47 -2.40 -4.90 12.19
N GLY A 48 -2.14 -5.03 10.89
CA GLY A 48 -1.85 -6.31 10.23
C GLY A 48 -3.08 -7.17 9.91
N ARG A 49 -4.30 -6.63 10.04
CA ARG A 49 -5.54 -7.35 9.70
C ARG A 49 -5.96 -7.01 8.26
N ILE A 50 -5.39 -7.77 7.33
CA ILE A 50 -5.47 -7.55 5.87
C ILE A 50 -6.31 -8.57 5.11
N ASP A 51 -6.99 -9.46 5.84
CA ASP A 51 -7.87 -10.47 5.26
C ASP A 51 -8.92 -9.82 4.34
N GLY A 52 -9.03 -10.34 3.12
CA GLY A 52 -9.98 -9.85 2.12
C GLY A 52 -9.60 -8.53 1.44
N MET A 53 -8.33 -8.09 1.52
CA MET A 53 -7.87 -6.95 0.71
C MET A 53 -7.94 -7.28 -0.78
N SER A 54 -8.72 -6.48 -1.51
CA SER A 54 -8.77 -6.55 -2.98
C SER A 54 -7.71 -5.63 -3.60
N LEU A 55 -7.27 -5.95 -4.82
CA LEU A 55 -6.41 -5.06 -5.62
C LEU A 55 -7.05 -3.67 -5.84
N LYS A 56 -8.38 -3.60 -5.93
CA LYS A 56 -9.11 -2.33 -6.05
C LYS A 56 -8.96 -1.47 -4.79
N THR A 57 -9.04 -2.07 -3.61
CA THR A 57 -8.84 -1.36 -2.33
C THR A 57 -7.39 -0.90 -2.20
N LEU A 58 -6.44 -1.74 -2.60
CA LEU A 58 -5.03 -1.38 -2.64
C LEU A 58 -4.78 -0.18 -3.56
N ASP A 59 -5.26 -0.23 -4.82
CA ASP A 59 -5.11 0.88 -5.79
C ASP A 59 -5.67 2.20 -5.27
N LYS A 60 -6.84 2.17 -4.60
CA LYS A 60 -7.42 3.35 -3.95
C LYS A 60 -6.51 3.96 -2.89
N LEU A 61 -5.95 3.14 -2.01
CA LEU A 61 -5.04 3.61 -0.96
C LEU A 61 -3.76 4.19 -1.54
N ILE A 62 -3.17 3.51 -2.52
CA ILE A 62 -1.97 3.96 -3.21
C ILE A 62 -2.21 5.32 -3.90
N LYS A 63 -3.36 5.50 -4.56
CA LYS A 63 -3.76 6.79 -5.14
C LYS A 63 -3.97 7.88 -4.09
N GLY A 64 -4.60 7.54 -2.95
CA GLY A 64 -4.76 8.46 -1.82
C GLY A 64 -3.43 8.92 -1.21
N LEU A 65 -2.38 8.10 -1.34
CA LEU A 65 -1.00 8.43 -0.98
C LEU A 65 -0.23 9.17 -2.10
N ASN A 66 -0.93 9.67 -3.13
CA ASN A 66 -0.33 10.30 -4.31
C ASN A 66 0.77 9.43 -4.97
N SER A 67 0.52 8.13 -5.02
CA SER A 67 1.45 7.11 -5.53
C SER A 67 0.78 6.26 -6.62
N LYS A 68 1.58 5.44 -7.31
CA LYS A 68 1.11 4.54 -8.37
C LYS A 68 1.60 3.12 -8.13
N LEU A 69 0.71 2.14 -8.28
CA LEU A 69 1.07 0.72 -8.29
C LEU A 69 1.62 0.36 -9.67
N ILE A 70 2.81 -0.25 -9.70
CA ILE A 70 3.46 -0.73 -10.93
C ILE A 70 3.74 -2.21 -10.72
N ILE A 71 3.27 -3.05 -11.65
CA ILE A 71 3.61 -4.47 -11.71
C ILE A 71 4.67 -4.61 -12.79
N VAL A 72 5.83 -5.14 -12.40
CA VAL A 72 6.93 -5.44 -13.32
C VAL A 72 7.08 -6.96 -13.43
N PRO A 73 7.34 -7.51 -14.63
CA PRO A 73 7.77 -8.89 -14.74
C PRO A 73 9.03 -9.11 -13.92
N SER A 74 9.05 -10.15 -13.08
CA SER A 74 10.32 -10.61 -12.51
C SER A 74 11.21 -11.09 -13.67
N PRO A 75 12.51 -10.76 -13.69
CA PRO A 75 13.46 -11.36 -14.62
C PRO A 75 13.63 -12.85 -14.25
N VAL A 76 12.66 -13.68 -14.65
CA VAL A 76 12.77 -15.13 -14.57
C VAL A 76 13.60 -15.57 -15.77
N LEU A 77 14.90 -15.76 -15.54
CA LEU A 77 15.84 -16.55 -16.36
C LEU A 77 15.80 -16.25 -17.87
N MET A 78 16.57 -15.25 -18.31
CA MET A 78 17.18 -15.28 -19.66
C MET A 78 18.46 -16.15 -19.66
N ASP A 79 18.47 -17.22 -18.85
CA ASP A 79 19.59 -18.16 -18.74
C ASP A 79 19.09 -19.60 -18.99
N LEU A 80 18.36 -19.80 -20.09
CA LEU A 80 18.16 -21.13 -20.70
C LEU A 80 18.77 -21.14 -22.11
#